data_AF-A0A6L3Z146-F1
#
_entry.id   AF-A0A6L3Z146-F1
#
_cell.length_a   1.000
_cell.length_b   1.000
_cell.length_c   1.000
_cell.angle_alpha   90.00
_cell.angle_beta   90.00
_cell.angle_gamma   90.00
#
_symmetry.space_group_name_H-M   'P 1'
#
loop_
_entity.id
_entity.type
_entity.pdbx_description
1 polymer ?
#
loop_
_entity_poly.entity_id
_entity_poly.type
_entity_poly.pdbx_seq_one_letter_code
_entity_poly.pdbx_strand_id
1 'polypeptide(L)'
;MTKTDFLDQPPTGAALTAYDKAHLKLYVRLLDAERGHADWREVVKILFGIDAETDPDRALIIYTSHLDRAKWMTKSGFCELLQGPLH
;
A
#
# COMPACT_ATOMS: atom_id res chain seq x y z
N MET A 1 17.10 -5.03 4.94
CA MET A 1 16.05 -5.26 5.95
C MET A 1 15.26 -3.97 6.13
N THR A 2 14.22 -3.72 5.32
CA THR A 2 13.24 -2.67 5.61
C THR A 2 12.15 -3.31 6.44
N LYS A 3 12.33 -3.34 7.76
CA LYS A 3 11.21 -3.54 8.68
C LYS A 3 10.47 -2.21 8.72
N THR A 4 9.63 -1.97 7.72
CA THR A 4 8.66 -0.87 7.74
C THR A 4 7.68 -1.20 8.86
N ASP A 5 7.58 -0.34 9.87
CA ASP A 5 6.53 -0.40 10.89
C ASP A 5 5.22 0.02 10.21
N PHE A 6 4.56 -0.93 9.54
CA PHE A 6 3.25 -0.74 8.98
C PHE A 6 2.19 -1.05 10.04
N LEU A 7 1.17 -0.21 10.08
CA LEU A 7 -0.04 -0.47 10.85
C LEU A 7 -0.88 -1.51 10.11
N ASP A 8 -1.72 -2.26 10.81
CA ASP A 8 -2.65 -3.17 10.13
C ASP A 8 -3.64 -2.40 9.26
N GLN A 9 -3.98 -1.17 9.67
CA GLN A 9 -4.79 -0.23 8.91
C GLN A 9 -4.08 1.12 8.83
N PRO A 10 -3.90 1.68 7.62
CA PRO A 10 -3.31 3.01 7.49
C PRO A 10 -4.26 4.06 8.09
N PRO A 11 -3.73 5.20 8.54
CA PRO A 11 -4.56 6.27 9.07
C PRO A 11 -5.53 6.76 8.00
N THR A 12 -6.81 6.78 8.36
CA THR A 12 -7.88 7.29 7.50
C THR A 12 -8.09 8.77 7.77
N GLY A 13 -8.28 9.55 6.70
CA GLY A 13 -8.48 10.99 6.81
C GLY A 13 -8.38 11.70 5.47
N ALA A 14 -8.92 12.91 5.40
CA ALA A 14 -8.91 13.73 4.18
C ALA A 14 -7.53 14.34 3.85
N ALA A 15 -6.56 14.23 4.78
CA ALA A 15 -5.21 14.75 4.63
C ALA A 15 -4.18 13.61 4.66
N LEU A 16 -3.03 13.88 4.03
CA LEU A 16 -1.86 13.00 4.11
C LEU A 16 -1.20 13.11 5.46
N THR A 17 -0.91 11.97 6.04
CA THR A 17 -0.18 11.84 7.30
C THR A 17 1.31 11.62 7.05
N ALA A 18 2.12 11.76 8.10
CA ALA A 18 3.54 11.39 8.04
C ALA A 18 3.71 9.89 7.71
N TYR A 19 2.77 9.04 8.12
CA TYR A 19 2.73 7.63 7.78
C TYR A 19 2.59 7.44 6.27
N ASP A 20 1.66 8.15 5.63
CA ASP A 20 1.45 8.02 4.19
C ASP A 20 2.71 8.40 3.41
N LYS A 21 3.38 9.48 3.83
CA LYS A 21 4.64 9.96 3.21
C LYS A 21 5.81 8.98 3.40
N ALA A 22 5.88 8.30 4.54
CA ALA A 22 6.90 7.27 4.78
C ALA A 22 6.65 6.00 3.94
N HIS A 23 5.38 5.69 3.65
CA HIS A 23 4.95 4.47 2.97
C HIS A 23 4.60 4.68 1.48
N LEU A 24 5.04 5.78 0.86
CA LEU A 24 4.77 6.05 -0.55
C LEU A 24 5.22 4.94 -1.49
N LYS A 25 6.42 4.41 -1.27
CA LYS A 25 6.97 3.32 -2.07
C LYS A 25 6.11 2.05 -1.95
N LEU A 26 5.54 1.79 -0.77
CA LEU A 26 4.64 0.67 -0.53
C LEU A 26 3.33 0.86 -1.31
N TYR A 27 2.73 2.05 -1.24
CA TYR A 27 1.50 2.35 -1.98
C TYR A 27 1.66 2.27 -3.50
N VAL A 28 2.76 2.78 -4.04
CA VAL A 28 3.05 2.66 -5.48
C VAL A 28 3.15 1.18 -5.90
N ARG A 29 3.85 0.35 -5.12
CA ARG A 29 3.96 -1.09 -5.42
C ARG A 29 2.61 -1.82 -5.31
N LEU A 30 1.75 -1.41 -4.39
CA LEU A 30 0.38 -1.96 -4.30
C LEU A 30 -0.47 -1.61 -5.52
N LEU A 31 -0.39 -0.36 -5.99
CA LEU A 31 -1.11 0.08 -7.18
C LEU A 31 -0.59 -0.60 -8.45
N ASP A 32 0.73 -0.78 -8.55
CA ASP A 32 1.37 -1.52 -9.65
C ASP A 32 0.95 -2.99 -9.65
N ALA A 33 0.96 -3.64 -8.48
CA ALA A 33 0.52 -5.01 -8.32
C ALA A 33 -0.97 -5.18 -8.68
N GLU A 34 -1.84 -4.25 -8.28
CA GLU A 34 -3.26 -4.26 -8.67
C GLU A 34 -3.42 -4.12 -10.19
N ARG A 35 -2.69 -3.18 -10.81
CA ARG A 35 -2.70 -2.99 -12.28
C ARG A 35 -2.18 -4.21 -13.03
N GLY A 36 -1.20 -4.89 -12.47
CA GLY A 36 -0.67 -6.16 -12.98
C GLY A 36 -1.55 -7.36 -12.69
N HIS A 37 -2.71 -7.19 -12.03
CA HIS A 37 -3.58 -8.28 -11.57
C HIS A 37 -2.83 -9.34 -10.75
N ALA A 38 -1.82 -8.93 -9.98
CA ALA A 38 -1.03 -9.81 -9.15
C ALA A 38 -1.87 -10.40 -8.01
N ASP A 39 -1.49 -11.61 -7.56
CA ASP A 39 -2.13 -12.25 -6.42
C ASP A 39 -1.83 -11.47 -5.13
N TRP A 40 -2.89 -10.98 -4.48
CA TRP A 40 -2.81 -10.20 -3.25
C TRP A 40 -2.08 -10.95 -2.12
N ARG A 41 -2.12 -12.29 -2.10
CA ARG A 41 -1.43 -13.13 -1.12
C ARG A 41 0.08 -13.02 -1.25
N GLU A 42 0.56 -13.05 -2.48
CA GLU A 42 1.99 -12.92 -2.78
C GLU A 42 2.46 -11.49 -2.54
N VAL A 43 1.63 -10.52 -2.92
CA VAL A 43 1.88 -9.09 -2.65
C VAL A 43 2.00 -8.84 -1.15
N VAL A 44 1.08 -9.34 -0.33
CA VAL A 44 1.12 -9.09 1.12
C VAL A 44 2.31 -9.78 1.79
N LYS A 45 2.68 -10.98 1.30
CA LYS A 45 3.86 -11.71 1.76
C LYS A 45 5.16 -10.99 1.40
N ILE A 46 5.26 -10.44 0.20
CA ILE A 46 6.47 -9.73 -0.27
C ILE A 46 6.57 -8.33 0.34
N LEU A 47 5.46 -7.60 0.45
CA LEU A 47 5.44 -6.20 0.87
C LEU A 47 5.33 -6.03 2.39
N PHE A 48 4.56 -6.88 3.06
CA PHE A 48 4.31 -6.81 4.50
C PHE A 48 4.92 -7.99 5.26
N GLY A 49 5.43 -9.02 4.59
CA GLY A 49 5.99 -10.19 5.28
C GLY A 49 4.93 -11.03 6.00
N ILE A 50 3.66 -10.89 5.62
CA ILE A 50 2.54 -11.60 6.23
C ILE A 50 2.14 -12.76 5.33
N ASP A 51 2.03 -13.95 5.91
CA ASP A 51 1.64 -15.14 5.15
C ASP A 51 0.12 -15.35 5.22
N ALA A 52 -0.54 -15.22 4.07
CA ALA A 52 -1.97 -15.43 3.93
C ALA A 52 -2.40 -16.90 4.15
N GLU A 53 -1.48 -17.86 4.17
CA GLU A 53 -1.79 -19.24 4.58
C GLU A 53 -1.90 -19.38 6.10
N THR A 54 -1.21 -18.51 6.85
CA THR A 54 -1.19 -18.55 8.32
C THR A 54 -2.27 -17.67 8.95
N ASP A 55 -2.52 -16.49 8.36
CA ASP A 55 -3.51 -15.53 8.84
C ASP A 55 -4.17 -14.82 7.63
N PRO A 56 -5.08 -15.52 6.92
CA PRO A 56 -5.71 -15.02 5.71
C PRO A 56 -6.55 -13.76 5.96
N ASP A 57 -7.26 -13.70 7.10
CA ASP A 57 -8.10 -12.57 7.46
C ASP A 57 -7.28 -11.30 7.67
N ARG A 58 -6.23 -11.37 8.49
CA ARG A 58 -5.36 -10.21 8.73
C ARG A 58 -4.62 -9.79 7.45
N ALA A 59 -4.11 -10.75 6.69
CA ALA A 59 -3.47 -10.53 5.40
C ALA A 59 -4.39 -9.75 4.44
N LEU A 60 -5.65 -10.18 4.32
CA LEU A 60 -6.64 -9.53 3.47
C LEU A 60 -6.99 -8.13 3.95
N ILE A 61 -7.19 -7.94 5.26
CA ILE A 61 -7.50 -6.62 5.84
C ILE A 61 -6.36 -5.63 5.57
N ILE A 62 -5.11 -6.05 5.74
CA ILE A 62 -3.94 -5.20 5.52
C ILE A 62 -3.84 -4.84 4.04
N TYR A 63 -3.92 -5.83 3.17
CA TYR A 63 -3.85 -5.61 1.72
C TYR A 63 -4.94 -4.63 1.26
N THR A 64 -6.20 -4.89 1.60
CA THR A 64 -7.33 -4.07 1.16
C THR A 64 -7.27 -2.65 1.73
N SER A 65 -7.02 -2.50 3.03
CA SER A 65 -6.96 -1.18 3.67
C SER A 65 -5.83 -0.31 3.12
N HIS A 66 -4.65 -0.89 2.84
CA HIS A 66 -3.54 -0.15 2.23
C HIS A 66 -3.78 0.15 0.76
N LEU A 67 -4.41 -0.76 0.02
CA LEU A 67 -4.77 -0.53 -1.38
C LEU A 67 -5.84 0.56 -1.51
N ASP A 68 -6.87 0.56 -0.66
CA ASP A 68 -7.88 1.62 -0.64
C ASP A 68 -7.27 2.98 -0.32
N ARG A 69 -6.34 3.03 0.65
CA ARG A 69 -5.61 4.26 0.95
C ARG A 69 -4.77 4.72 -0.25
N ALA A 70 -4.04 3.82 -0.90
CA ALA A 70 -3.26 4.11 -2.09
C ALA A 70 -4.14 4.64 -3.24
N LYS A 71 -5.28 3.99 -3.49
CA LYS A 71 -6.29 4.41 -4.48
C LYS A 71 -6.84 5.78 -4.15
N TRP A 72 -7.19 6.05 -2.89
CA TRP A 72 -7.63 7.38 -2.46
C TRP A 72 -6.56 8.44 -2.76
N MET A 73 -5.28 8.15 -2.50
CA MET A 73 -4.17 9.07 -2.83
C MET A 73 -4.04 9.33 -4.33
N THR A 74 -4.33 8.35 -5.20
CA THR A 74 -4.38 8.60 -6.66
C THR A 74 -5.55 9.47 -7.07
N LYS A 75 -6.74 9.24 -6.49
CA LYS A 75 -7.95 10.02 -6.79
C LYS A 75 -7.87 11.46 -6.30
N SER A 76 -7.15 11.68 -5.20
CA SER A 76 -6.88 13.02 -4.64
C SER A 76 -5.75 13.76 -5.37
N GLY A 77 -5.20 13.22 -6.47
CA GLY A 77 -4.19 13.87 -7.32
C GLY A 77 -2.75 13.81 -6.79
N PHE A 78 -2.49 13.07 -5.70
CA PHE A 78 -1.17 13.07 -5.08
C PHE A 78 -0.14 12.18 -5.80
N CYS A 79 -0.55 11.05 -6.38
CA CYS A 79 0.38 10.26 -7.20
C CYS A 79 0.90 11.04 -8.42
N GLU A 80 0.11 11.96 -8.98
CA GLU A 80 0.56 12.82 -10.07
C GLU A 80 1.70 13.77 -9.62
N LEU A 81 1.72 14.17 -8.34
CA LEU A 81 2.83 14.96 -7.77
C LEU A 81 4.11 14.13 -7.56
N LEU A 82 3.99 12.82 -7.38
CA LEU A 82 5.13 11.89 -7.27
C LEU A 82 5.65 11.42 -8.63
N GLN A 83 4.84 11.51 -9.67
CA GLN A 83 5.23 11.32 -11.07
C GLN A 83 5.75 12.63 -11.70
N GLY A 84 6.46 13.45 -10.93
CA GLY A 84 7.36 14.46 -11.53
C GLY A 84 8.30 13.75 -12.52
N PRO A 85 8.62 14.39 -13.67
CA PRO A 85 9.18 13.69 -14.82
C PRO A 85 10.45 12.96 -14.40
N LEU A 86 10.37 11.63 -14.37
CA LEU A 86 11.54 10.76 -14.43
C LEU A 86 12.12 10.98 -15.83
N HIS A 87 13.03 11.94 -15.95
CA HIS A 87 13.90 12.14 -17.10
C HIS A 87 15.27 11.52 -16.79
#